data_AF-A0AAN8YDX4-F1
#
_entry.id   AF-A0AAN8YDX4-F1
#
_cell.length_a   1.000
_cell.length_b   1.000
_cell.length_c   1.000
_cell.angle_alpha   90.00
_cell.angle_beta   90.00
_cell.angle_gamma   90.00
#
_symmetry.space_group_name_H-M   'P 1'
#
loop_
_entity.id
_entity.type
_entity.pdbx_description
1 polymer ?
#
loop_
_entity_poly.entity_id
_entity_poly.type
_entity_poly.pdbx_seq_one_letter_code
_entity_poly.pdbx_strand_id
1 'polypeptide(L)'
;MDHPWRSNKRSFNRENEFRPPLPFLERTDLLNSLHDFENVFGKKRKRLIDGPWKTKSIFFELPYWQYNLLRHNLDIMHIEKNIVDSILGTLLDISGKTKDHEKYQYDLKDMGIRKNLHPKDTKDSKKTKFAKACFSMTNGEKSIFCGVLKTAKLPDSSASNISRCVHLDERKVSNCKTHDAHFMLHYLLPIPIKSIQFLLPSFVSKKDVPDLIK
;
A
#
# COMPACT_ATOMS: atom_id res chain seq x y z
N MET A 1 24.23 30.25 -17.76
CA MET A 1 24.85 29.20 -18.61
C MET A 1 26.26 28.83 -18.13
N ASP A 2 26.89 29.64 -17.27
CA ASP A 2 28.27 29.42 -16.80
C ASP A 2 28.33 28.64 -15.48
N HIS A 3 27.95 27.36 -15.50
CA HIS A 3 28.11 26.49 -14.34
C HIS A 3 29.39 25.65 -14.47
N PRO A 4 30.32 25.60 -13.48
CA PRO A 4 31.58 24.87 -13.56
C PRO A 4 31.46 23.40 -14.00
N TRP A 5 30.43 22.70 -13.53
CA TRP A 5 30.12 21.32 -13.95
C TRP A 5 29.89 21.13 -15.46
N ARG A 6 29.47 22.15 -16.21
CA ARG A 6 29.22 22.06 -17.66
C ARG A 6 30.50 21.91 -18.48
N SER A 7 31.64 22.34 -17.94
CA SER A 7 32.96 22.19 -18.56
C SER A 7 33.75 21.00 -18.03
N ASN A 8 33.19 20.23 -17.09
CA ASN A 8 33.87 19.11 -16.43
C ASN A 8 33.82 17.83 -17.27
N LYS A 9 34.54 17.82 -18.40
CA LYS A 9 34.66 16.65 -19.29
C LYS A 9 35.16 15.40 -18.55
N ARG A 10 36.03 15.57 -17.55
CA ARG A 10 36.75 14.48 -16.87
C ARG A 10 35.82 13.62 -16.01
N SER A 11 34.86 14.23 -15.32
CA SER A 11 33.91 13.51 -14.46
C SER A 11 32.69 12.96 -15.20
N PHE A 12 32.46 13.38 -16.45
CA PHE A 12 31.28 13.02 -17.23
C PHE A 12 31.64 12.30 -18.54
N ASN A 13 30.86 12.49 -19.60
CA ASN A 13 30.95 11.80 -20.89
C ASN A 13 32.09 12.32 -21.81
N ARG A 14 33.13 12.96 -21.25
CA ARG A 14 34.26 13.58 -21.98
C ARG A 14 33.90 14.73 -22.93
N GLU A 15 32.66 15.21 -22.90
CA GLU A 15 32.18 16.34 -23.69
C GLU A 15 31.76 17.50 -22.78
N ASN A 16 31.77 18.73 -23.31
CA ASN A 16 31.23 19.88 -22.60
C ASN A 16 29.71 19.93 -22.79
N GLU A 17 28.96 20.18 -21.70
CA GLU A 17 27.51 20.21 -21.72
C GLU A 17 26.96 21.65 -21.71
N PHE A 18 26.97 22.29 -22.88
CA PHE A 18 26.42 23.64 -23.10
C PHE A 18 25.00 23.65 -23.66
N ARG A 19 24.34 22.49 -23.69
CA ARG A 19 22.93 22.42 -24.13
C ARG A 19 22.06 23.35 -23.28
N PRO A 20 21.09 24.04 -23.89
CA PRO A 20 20.11 24.80 -23.13
C PRO A 20 19.36 23.86 -22.18
N PRO A 21 18.81 24.37 -21.07
CA PRO A 21 17.89 23.60 -20.24
C PRO A 21 16.85 22.92 -21.14
N LEU A 22 16.50 21.67 -20.82
CA LEU A 22 15.38 21.03 -21.51
C LEU A 22 14.16 21.95 -21.42
N PRO A 23 13.37 22.09 -22.50
CA PRO A 23 12.14 22.86 -22.46
C PRO A 23 11.31 22.41 -21.25
N PHE A 24 10.73 23.35 -20.52
CA PHE A 24 9.81 23.02 -19.46
C PHE A 24 8.68 22.20 -20.08
N LEU A 25 8.57 20.93 -19.68
CA LEU A 25 7.54 20.06 -20.21
C LEU A 25 6.22 20.49 -19.58
N GLU A 26 5.36 21.12 -20.38
CA GLU A 26 4.10 21.64 -19.87
C GLU A 26 3.23 20.48 -19.35
N ARG A 27 2.50 20.75 -18.28
CA ARG A 27 1.71 19.77 -17.54
C ARG A 27 0.72 19.01 -18.43
N THR A 28 0.14 19.74 -19.38
CA THR A 28 -0.80 19.32 -20.42
C THR A 28 -0.13 18.42 -21.45
N ASP A 29 1.05 18.80 -21.93
CA ASP A 29 1.82 18.02 -22.91
C ASP A 29 2.23 16.64 -22.36
N LEU A 30 2.62 16.58 -21.07
CA LEU A 30 2.87 15.30 -20.40
C LEU A 30 1.60 14.44 -20.31
N LEU A 31 0.47 15.04 -19.96
CA LEU A 31 -0.79 14.30 -19.80
C LEU A 31 -1.29 13.78 -21.16
N ASN A 32 -1.20 14.60 -22.20
CA ASN A 32 -1.56 14.26 -23.57
C ASN A 32 -0.66 13.15 -24.13
N SER A 33 0.66 13.26 -23.96
CA SER A 33 1.61 12.22 -24.41
C SER A 33 1.44 10.88 -23.68
N LEU A 34 0.87 10.88 -22.47
CA LEU A 34 0.57 9.67 -21.71
C LEU A 34 -0.91 9.24 -21.83
N HIS A 35 -1.76 10.00 -22.54
CA HIS A 35 -3.20 9.71 -22.60
C HIS A 35 -3.44 8.31 -23.17
N ASP A 36 -2.88 8.05 -24.35
CA ASP A 36 -3.01 6.78 -25.08
C ASP A 36 -1.91 5.77 -24.73
N PHE A 37 -1.11 6.04 -23.69
CA PHE A 37 -0.03 5.16 -23.30
C PHE A 37 -0.57 3.89 -22.63
N GLU A 38 -0.42 2.76 -23.31
CA GLU A 38 -0.80 1.45 -22.79
C GLU A 38 0.35 0.78 -22.02
N ASN A 39 0.06 0.35 -20.79
CA ASN A 39 1.00 -0.41 -19.97
C ASN A 39 1.02 -1.88 -20.38
N VAL A 40 2.12 -2.32 -21.02
CA VAL A 40 2.36 -3.74 -21.29
C VAL A 40 3.29 -4.31 -20.22
N PHE A 41 2.74 -5.12 -19.31
CA PHE A 41 3.49 -5.78 -18.25
C PHE A 41 4.16 -7.08 -18.75
N GLY A 42 5.34 -7.43 -18.23
CA GLY A 42 5.96 -8.75 -18.42
C GLY A 42 6.90 -8.95 -19.63
N LYS A 43 7.10 -7.95 -20.51
CA LYS A 43 8.07 -8.04 -21.63
C LYS A 43 9.11 -6.93 -21.59
N LYS A 44 10.38 -7.25 -21.91
CA LYS A 44 11.44 -6.23 -22.10
C LYS A 44 11.13 -5.41 -23.37
N ARG A 45 10.55 -4.22 -23.20
CA ARG A 45 10.40 -3.24 -24.29
C ARG A 45 11.80 -2.80 -24.75
N LYS A 46 12.07 -2.89 -26.06
CA LYS A 46 13.10 -2.06 -26.70
C LYS A 46 12.66 -0.60 -26.55
N ARG A 47 13.58 0.35 -26.36
CA ARG A 47 13.23 1.79 -26.31
C ARG A 47 12.41 2.11 -27.56
N LEU A 48 11.16 2.52 -27.38
CA LEU A 48 10.26 2.88 -28.47
C LEU A 48 10.56 4.30 -28.94
N ILE A 49 10.20 4.57 -30.20
CA ILE A 49 10.36 5.86 -30.87
C ILE A 49 9.39 6.91 -30.28
N ASP A 50 8.30 6.46 -29.65
CA ASP A 50 7.19 7.27 -29.11
C ASP A 50 7.45 7.92 -27.73
N GLY A 51 8.72 8.22 -27.45
CA GLY A 51 9.12 9.00 -26.27
C GLY A 51 9.85 8.20 -25.18
N PRO A 52 10.27 8.88 -24.10
CA PRO A 52 11.20 8.33 -23.10
C PRO A 52 10.53 7.36 -22.11
N TRP A 53 9.21 7.18 -22.18
CA TRP A 53 8.42 6.48 -21.16
C TRP A 53 8.41 4.96 -21.39
N LYS A 54 8.68 4.20 -20.31
CA LYS A 54 8.56 2.74 -20.31
C LYS A 54 7.21 2.26 -19.79
N THR A 55 6.66 2.99 -18.82
CA THR A 55 5.41 2.68 -18.12
C THR A 55 4.72 3.99 -17.69
N LYS A 56 3.39 3.98 -17.71
CA LYS A 56 2.52 4.99 -17.11
C LYS A 56 2.16 4.54 -15.70
N SER A 57 2.37 5.37 -14.68
CA SER A 57 1.92 5.03 -13.32
C SER A 57 0.39 5.09 -13.23
N ILE A 58 -0.23 4.20 -12.44
CA ILE A 58 -1.67 4.26 -12.13
C ILE A 58 -2.09 5.61 -11.53
N PHE A 59 -1.15 6.33 -10.91
CA PHE A 59 -1.43 7.66 -10.39
C PHE A 59 -1.93 8.63 -11.46
N PHE A 60 -1.59 8.43 -12.74
CA PHE A 60 -2.11 9.25 -13.84
C PHE A 60 -3.61 9.07 -14.11
N GLU A 61 -4.25 8.05 -13.54
CA GLU A 61 -5.70 7.85 -13.60
C GLU A 61 -6.44 8.62 -12.50
N LEU A 62 -5.73 9.09 -11.47
CA LEU A 62 -6.35 9.80 -10.37
C LEU A 62 -6.74 11.22 -10.82
N PRO A 63 -8.00 11.67 -10.63
CA PRO A 63 -8.48 12.96 -11.14
C PRO A 63 -7.67 14.17 -10.64
N TYR A 64 -7.05 14.05 -9.47
CA TYR A 64 -6.25 15.11 -8.87
C TYR A 64 -4.78 15.10 -9.28
N TRP A 65 -4.29 14.02 -9.90
CA TRP A 65 -2.87 13.88 -10.25
C TRP A 65 -2.40 14.91 -11.26
N GLN A 66 -3.32 15.35 -12.13
CA GLN A 66 -3.06 16.46 -13.02
C GLN A 66 -2.74 17.74 -12.26
N TYR A 67 -3.30 17.95 -11.05
CA TYR A 67 -3.11 19.16 -10.24
C TYR A 67 -1.83 19.15 -9.38
N ASN A 68 -1.16 18.00 -9.19
CA ASN A 68 0.08 17.90 -8.43
C ASN A 68 1.26 18.61 -9.12
N LEU A 69 1.85 19.61 -8.45
CA LEU A 69 3.01 20.38 -8.93
C LEU A 69 4.31 19.56 -8.99
N LEU A 70 4.49 18.60 -8.06
CA LEU A 70 5.70 17.81 -7.91
C LEU A 70 5.37 16.30 -7.92
N ARG A 71 5.03 15.77 -9.10
CA ARG A 71 4.67 14.34 -9.30
C ARG A 71 5.78 13.35 -8.91
N HIS A 72 7.03 13.81 -8.82
CA HIS A 72 8.20 13.03 -8.45
C HIS A 72 8.58 13.14 -6.96
N ASN A 73 7.88 13.96 -6.17
CA ASN A 73 8.16 14.14 -4.75
C ASN A 73 7.06 13.49 -3.89
N LEU A 74 6.96 12.16 -3.97
CA LEU A 74 6.08 11.39 -3.10
C LEU A 74 6.80 11.14 -1.78
N ASP A 75 6.18 11.55 -0.67
CA ASP A 75 6.64 11.18 0.67
C ASP A 75 6.22 9.73 0.96
N ILE A 76 7.04 8.80 0.48
CA ILE A 76 6.80 7.35 0.60
C ILE A 76 6.60 6.96 2.07
N MET A 77 7.42 7.53 2.96
CA MET A 77 7.37 7.23 4.39
C MET A 77 6.02 7.57 5.02
N HIS A 78 5.45 8.73 4.68
CA HIS A 78 4.12 9.11 5.15
C HIS A 78 3.00 8.31 4.46
N ILE A 79 3.14 8.00 3.18
CA ILE A 79 2.17 7.16 2.46
C ILE A 79 2.09 5.77 3.09
N GLU A 80 3.23 5.12 3.31
CA GLU A 80 3.30 3.80 3.93
C GLU A 80 2.79 3.82 5.36
N LYS A 81 3.09 4.88 6.13
CA LYS A 81 2.50 5.07 7.45
C LYS A 81 0.97 5.10 7.40
N ASN A 82 0.39 5.86 6.48
CA ASN A 82 -1.06 5.92 6.31
C ASN A 82 -1.66 4.57 5.91
N ILE A 83 -0.97 3.81 5.05
CA ILE A 83 -1.35 2.46 4.66
C ILE A 83 -1.35 1.53 5.88
N VAL A 84 -0.28 1.52 6.66
CA VAL A 84 -0.15 0.67 7.86
C VAL A 84 -1.18 1.03 8.91
N ASP A 85 -1.39 2.32 9.19
CA ASP A 85 -2.42 2.77 10.13
C ASP A 85 -3.83 2.33 9.69
N SER A 86 -4.10 2.37 8.37
CA SER A 86 -5.37 1.89 7.81
C SER A 86 -5.52 0.37 7.92
N ILE A 87 -4.45 -0.40 7.67
CA ILE A 87 -4.46 -1.86 7.81
C ILE A 87 -4.69 -2.24 9.27
N LEU A 88 -3.90 -1.68 10.19
CA LEU A 88 -4.03 -1.94 11.63
C LEU A 88 -5.40 -1.53 12.16
N GLY A 89 -5.91 -0.37 11.74
CA GLY A 89 -7.25 0.11 12.10
C GLY A 89 -8.35 -0.84 11.66
N THR A 90 -8.19 -1.48 10.50
CA THR A 90 -9.16 -2.44 9.96
C THR A 90 -9.04 -3.82 10.61
N LEU A 91 -7.82 -4.37 10.74
CA LEU A 91 -7.60 -5.70 11.33
C LEU A 91 -7.97 -5.75 12.82
N LEU A 92 -7.65 -4.70 13.56
CA LEU A 92 -7.94 -4.60 14.99
C LEU A 92 -9.34 -4.03 15.29
N ASP A 93 -10.09 -3.63 14.25
CA ASP A 93 -11.42 -3.02 14.35
C ASP A 93 -11.43 -1.82 15.31
N ILE A 94 -10.50 -0.89 15.07
CA ILE A 94 -10.37 0.32 15.89
C ILE A 94 -11.45 1.30 15.46
N SER A 95 -12.31 1.69 16.41
CA SER A 95 -13.38 2.65 16.18
C SER A 95 -12.85 3.95 15.55
N GLY A 96 -13.50 4.40 14.48
CA GLY A 96 -13.11 5.57 13.70
C GLY A 96 -11.94 5.38 12.73
N LYS A 97 -11.26 4.22 12.75
CA LYS A 97 -10.14 3.91 11.83
C LYS A 97 -10.39 2.71 10.92
N THR A 98 -11.29 1.80 11.31
CA THR A 98 -11.64 0.64 10.49
C THR A 98 -12.21 1.04 9.13
N LYS A 99 -11.78 0.35 8.07
CA LYS A 99 -12.36 0.52 6.72
C LYS A 99 -13.58 -0.38 6.49
N ASP A 100 -13.80 -1.39 7.31
CA ASP A 100 -14.99 -2.26 7.26
C ASP A 100 -16.09 -1.69 8.16
N HIS A 101 -16.83 -0.72 7.63
CA HIS A 101 -17.94 -0.04 8.31
C HIS A 101 -19.26 -0.28 7.56
N GLU A 102 -20.40 0.02 8.18
CA GLU A 102 -21.71 -0.28 7.61
C GLU A 102 -21.91 0.31 6.20
N LYS A 103 -21.48 1.57 5.99
CA LYS A 103 -21.55 2.23 4.67
C LYS A 103 -20.75 1.46 3.61
N TYR A 104 -19.55 0.99 3.95
CA TYR A 104 -18.75 0.16 3.05
C TYR A 104 -19.50 -1.11 2.61
N GLN A 105 -20.26 -1.76 3.50
CA GLN A 105 -21.06 -2.93 3.12
C GLN A 105 -22.27 -2.58 2.24
N TYR A 106 -22.87 -1.39 2.40
CA TYR A 106 -23.88 -0.88 1.47
C TYR A 106 -23.28 -0.53 0.11
N ASP A 107 -22.11 0.09 0.06
CA ASP A 107 -21.39 0.39 -1.18
C ASP A 107 -21.05 -0.92 -1.93
N LEU A 108 -20.62 -1.97 -1.22
CA LEU A 108 -20.41 -3.30 -1.82
C LEU A 108 -21.69 -3.89 -2.42
N LYS A 109 -22.86 -3.64 -1.79
CA LYS A 109 -24.16 -4.07 -2.29
C LYS A 109 -24.56 -3.31 -3.55
N ASP A 110 -24.40 -1.99 -3.55
CA ASP A 110 -24.68 -1.13 -4.70
C ASP A 110 -23.80 -1.48 -5.91
N MET A 111 -22.52 -1.71 -5.67
CA MET A 111 -21.55 -2.17 -6.69
C MET A 111 -21.75 -3.63 -7.12
N GLY A 112 -22.62 -4.41 -6.47
CA GLY A 112 -22.89 -5.81 -6.82
C GLY A 112 -21.75 -6.80 -6.55
N ILE A 113 -20.73 -6.41 -5.79
CA ILE A 113 -19.52 -7.21 -5.51
C ILE A 113 -19.51 -7.77 -4.08
N ARG A 114 -18.83 -8.89 -3.83
CA ARG A 114 -18.69 -9.52 -2.50
C ARG A 114 -20.04 -9.77 -1.79
N LYS A 115 -20.95 -10.49 -2.44
CA LYS A 115 -22.32 -10.80 -1.97
C LYS A 115 -22.38 -11.39 -0.54
N ASN A 116 -21.32 -12.07 -0.11
CA ASN A 116 -21.20 -12.61 1.24
C ASN A 116 -21.11 -11.54 2.35
N LEU A 117 -20.69 -10.31 2.00
CA LEU A 117 -20.59 -9.16 2.90
C LEU A 117 -21.76 -8.18 2.76
N HIS A 118 -22.78 -8.51 1.97
CA HIS A 118 -23.93 -7.62 1.82
C HIS A 118 -24.75 -7.59 3.13
N PRO A 119 -25.27 -6.42 3.52
CA PRO A 119 -26.17 -6.32 4.66
C PRO A 119 -27.40 -7.21 4.46
N LYS A 120 -27.71 -8.05 5.46
CA LYS A 120 -28.86 -8.95 5.43
C LYS A 120 -29.94 -8.45 6.36
N ASP A 121 -31.14 -8.29 5.82
CA ASP A 121 -32.31 -7.96 6.61
C ASP A 121 -32.73 -9.19 7.42
N THR A 122 -32.84 -9.02 8.73
CA THR A 122 -33.37 -10.07 9.61
C THR A 122 -34.90 -10.03 9.53
N LYS A 123 -35.56 -11.20 9.57
CA LYS A 123 -37.03 -11.30 9.54
C LYS A 123 -37.72 -10.53 10.69
N ASP A 124 -37.00 -10.25 11.78
CA ASP A 124 -37.42 -9.31 12.82
C ASP A 124 -36.95 -7.89 12.47
N SER A 125 -37.92 -7.09 12.04
CA SER A 125 -37.89 -5.78 11.36
C SER A 125 -37.21 -4.60 12.08
N LYS A 126 -36.13 -4.81 12.85
CA LYS A 126 -35.35 -3.70 13.46
C LYS A 126 -33.82 -3.84 13.43
N LYS A 127 -33.24 -4.95 12.94
CA LYS A 127 -31.78 -5.12 12.94
C LYS A 127 -31.26 -5.70 11.62
N THR A 128 -30.55 -4.88 10.85
CA THR A 128 -29.71 -5.31 9.73
C THR A 128 -28.48 -6.03 10.30
N LYS A 129 -28.23 -7.25 9.84
CA LYS A 129 -27.02 -8.00 10.21
C LYS A 129 -25.94 -7.76 9.17
N PHE A 130 -24.80 -7.28 9.64
CA PHE A 130 -23.58 -7.12 8.86
C PHE A 130 -22.72 -8.36 9.04
N ALA A 131 -22.29 -8.96 7.93
CA ALA A 131 -21.37 -10.08 7.98
C ALA A 131 -19.96 -9.55 8.26
N LYS A 132 -19.20 -10.28 9.07
CA LYS A 132 -17.79 -9.96 9.30
C LYS A 132 -16.97 -10.31 8.06
N ALA A 133 -16.07 -9.42 7.66
CA ALA A 133 -15.10 -9.73 6.61
C ALA A 133 -14.18 -10.90 7.00
N CYS A 134 -13.59 -11.55 5.99
CA CYS A 134 -12.70 -12.70 6.18
C CYS A 134 -11.42 -12.39 6.96
N PHE A 135 -11.08 -11.11 7.11
CA PHE A 135 -9.93 -10.62 7.88
C PHE A 135 -10.31 -10.16 9.30
N SER A 136 -11.60 -10.25 9.69
CA SER A 136 -12.04 -9.85 11.02
C SER A 136 -11.48 -10.81 12.06
N MET A 137 -10.81 -10.26 13.06
CA MET A 137 -10.26 -11.02 14.18
C MET A 137 -11.22 -11.01 15.38
N THR A 138 -11.32 -12.14 16.07
CA THR A 138 -11.89 -12.24 17.41
C THR A 138 -11.00 -11.52 18.43
N ASN A 139 -11.54 -11.25 19.62
CA ASN A 139 -10.76 -10.63 20.69
C ASN A 139 -9.53 -11.44 21.11
N GLY A 140 -9.59 -12.79 21.04
CA GLY A 140 -8.45 -13.66 21.30
C GLY A 140 -7.37 -13.53 20.22
N GLU A 141 -7.77 -13.55 18.95
CA GLU A 141 -6.86 -13.38 17.81
C GLU A 141 -6.19 -12.01 17.80
N LYS A 142 -6.92 -10.93 18.12
CA LYS A 142 -6.35 -9.59 18.31
C LYS A 142 -5.32 -9.55 19.43
N SER A 143 -5.58 -10.23 20.55
CA SER A 143 -4.61 -10.34 21.65
C SER A 143 -3.34 -11.08 21.21
N ILE A 144 -3.47 -12.16 20.42
CA ILE A 144 -2.33 -12.88 19.85
C ILE A 144 -1.55 -11.98 18.87
N PHE A 145 -2.24 -11.30 17.97
CA PHE A 145 -1.65 -10.36 17.00
C PHE A 145 -0.80 -9.31 17.69
N CYS A 146 -1.40 -8.60 18.64
CA CYS A 146 -0.72 -7.57 19.42
C CYS A 146 0.38 -8.18 20.29
N GLY A 147 0.17 -9.37 20.87
CA GLY A 147 1.17 -10.10 21.64
C GLY A 147 2.45 -10.34 20.84
N VAL A 148 2.32 -10.87 19.62
CA VAL A 148 3.44 -11.11 18.70
C VAL A 148 4.18 -9.80 18.38
N LEU A 149 3.46 -8.73 18.06
CA LEU A 149 4.06 -7.41 17.83
C LEU A 149 4.75 -6.82 19.06
N LYS A 150 4.19 -7.07 20.27
CA LYS A 150 4.77 -6.61 21.54
C LYS A 150 6.08 -7.32 21.85
N THR A 151 6.18 -8.61 21.52
CA THR A 151 7.38 -9.43 21.78
C THR A 151 8.40 -9.39 20.65
N ALA A 152 8.07 -8.77 19.52
CA ALA A 152 8.95 -8.70 18.35
C ALA A 152 10.26 -7.98 18.72
N LYS A 153 11.37 -8.70 18.58
CA LYS A 153 12.72 -8.14 18.66
C LYS A 153 13.25 -7.96 17.25
N LEU A 154 13.68 -6.75 16.92
CA LEU A 154 14.23 -6.41 15.62
C LEU A 154 15.75 -6.27 15.72
N PRO A 155 16.50 -6.54 14.64
CA PRO A 155 17.93 -6.27 14.60
C PRO A 155 18.20 -4.78 14.85
N ASP A 156 19.34 -4.49 15.48
CA ASP A 156 19.76 -3.11 15.73
C ASP A 156 19.75 -2.29 14.44
N SER A 157 19.37 -1.02 14.56
CA SER A 157 19.17 -0.07 13.44
C SER A 157 18.00 -0.34 12.46
N SER A 158 17.21 -1.42 12.64
CA SER A 158 16.12 -1.74 11.70
C SER A 158 14.84 -0.93 11.91
N ALA A 159 14.41 -0.75 13.16
CA ALA A 159 13.31 0.13 13.54
C ALA A 159 13.42 0.48 15.03
N SER A 160 12.61 1.41 15.50
CA SER A 160 12.50 1.67 16.93
C SER A 160 11.76 0.53 17.64
N ASN A 161 11.75 0.54 18.97
CA ASN A 161 11.10 -0.51 19.75
C ASN A 161 9.56 -0.48 19.55
N ILE A 162 9.07 -1.27 18.60
CA ILE A 162 7.65 -1.37 18.20
C ILE A 162 6.75 -1.76 19.37
N SER A 163 7.28 -2.48 20.38
CA SER A 163 6.51 -2.82 21.58
C SER A 163 5.93 -1.58 22.28
N ARG A 164 6.57 -0.42 22.17
CA ARG A 164 6.08 0.85 22.74
C ARG A 164 4.80 1.35 22.07
N CYS A 165 4.54 0.93 20.83
CA CYS A 165 3.37 1.30 20.05
C CYS A 165 2.18 0.35 20.30
N VAL A 166 2.40 -0.76 21.00
CA VAL A 166 1.40 -1.83 21.19
C VAL A 166 0.78 -1.76 22.58
N HIS A 167 -0.54 -1.63 22.63
CA HIS A 167 -1.35 -1.61 23.84
C HIS A 167 -2.22 -2.87 23.92
N LEU A 168 -1.82 -3.83 24.74
CA LEU A 168 -2.45 -5.16 24.80
C LEU A 168 -3.86 -5.14 25.38
N ASP A 169 -4.07 -4.40 26.46
CA ASP A 169 -5.38 -4.31 27.14
C ASP A 169 -6.46 -3.73 26.21
N GLU A 170 -6.05 -2.73 25.42
CA GLU A 170 -6.90 -2.07 24.42
C GLU A 170 -6.89 -2.78 23.05
N ARG A 171 -6.05 -3.80 22.87
CA ARG A 171 -5.83 -4.53 21.61
C ARG A 171 -5.62 -3.59 20.41
N LYS A 172 -4.88 -2.50 20.63
CA LYS A 172 -4.61 -1.47 19.62
C LYS A 172 -3.11 -1.28 19.41
N VAL A 173 -2.76 -0.84 18.22
CA VAL A 173 -1.42 -0.34 17.89
C VAL A 173 -1.55 1.12 17.48
N SER A 174 -0.76 1.99 18.12
CA SER A 174 -0.82 3.44 17.89
C SER A 174 0.55 4.09 18.07
N ASN A 175 0.71 5.29 17.52
CA ASN A 175 1.92 6.11 17.65
C ASN A 175 3.18 5.50 17.00
N CYS A 176 3.03 4.64 15.99
CA CYS A 176 4.15 4.19 15.16
C CYS A 176 4.73 5.38 14.38
N LYS A 177 6.06 5.53 14.41
CA LYS A 177 6.74 6.49 13.57
C LYS A 177 6.68 6.03 12.11
N THR A 178 6.88 6.95 11.18
CA THR A 178 6.90 6.64 9.74
C THR A 178 7.91 5.54 9.41
N HIS A 179 9.11 5.58 10.00
CA HIS A 179 10.13 4.54 9.83
C HIS A 179 9.69 3.16 10.35
N ASP A 180 9.05 3.12 11.52
CA ASP A 180 8.56 1.86 12.09
C ASP A 180 7.42 1.28 11.26
N ALA A 181 6.56 2.14 10.71
CA ALA A 181 5.49 1.75 9.81
C ALA A 181 6.04 1.22 8.47
N HIS A 182 7.03 1.89 7.88
CA HIS A 182 7.74 1.38 6.69
C HIS A 182 8.27 -0.04 6.94
N PHE A 183 9.03 -0.23 8.02
CA PHE A 183 9.55 -1.55 8.38
C PHE A 183 8.43 -2.57 8.63
N MET A 184 7.35 -2.14 9.30
CA MET A 184 6.23 -2.99 9.61
C MET A 184 5.52 -3.49 8.34
N LEU A 185 5.29 -2.60 7.37
CA LEU A 185 4.62 -2.93 6.11
C LEU A 185 5.41 -3.98 5.32
N HIS A 186 6.72 -3.79 5.20
CA HIS A 186 7.57 -4.63 4.35
C HIS A 186 7.97 -5.94 5.00
N TYR A 187 8.17 -5.97 6.33
CA TYR A 187 8.83 -7.10 6.99
C TYR A 187 8.05 -7.71 8.15
N LEU A 188 7.40 -6.90 8.99
CA LEU A 188 6.86 -7.40 10.26
C LEU A 188 5.42 -7.91 10.16
N LEU A 189 4.55 -7.20 9.44
CA LEU A 189 3.11 -7.45 9.41
C LEU A 189 2.70 -8.89 9.01
N PRO A 190 3.41 -9.58 8.09
CA PRO A 190 3.09 -10.96 7.76
C PRO A 190 3.24 -11.94 8.94
N ILE A 191 4.09 -11.63 9.93
CA ILE A 191 4.37 -12.52 11.07
C ILE A 191 3.13 -12.67 11.99
N PRO A 192 2.56 -11.60 12.58
CA PRO A 192 1.40 -11.72 13.45
C PRO A 192 0.14 -12.19 12.69
N ILE A 193 0.02 -11.89 11.39
CA ILE A 193 -1.08 -12.42 10.55
C ILE A 193 -0.98 -13.94 10.46
N LYS A 194 0.21 -14.48 10.18
CA LYS A 194 0.43 -15.93 10.17
C LYS A 194 0.15 -16.54 11.54
N SER A 195 0.58 -15.92 12.64
CA SER A 195 0.34 -16.46 13.98
C SER A 195 -1.13 -16.65 14.32
N ILE A 196 -2.05 -15.84 13.77
CA ILE A 196 -3.50 -16.06 13.89
C ILE A 196 -3.94 -17.24 13.03
N GLN A 197 -3.50 -17.27 11.77
CA GLN A 197 -3.92 -18.29 10.79
C GLN A 197 -3.43 -19.70 11.14
N PHE A 198 -2.26 -19.83 11.75
CA PHE A 198 -1.65 -21.11 12.14
C PHE A 198 -2.22 -21.70 13.45
N LEU A 199 -3.08 -20.97 14.17
CA LEU A 199 -3.78 -21.48 15.37
C LEU A 199 -5.17 -22.06 15.08
N LEU A 200 -5.57 -22.12 13.80
CA LEU A 200 -6.74 -22.88 13.34
C LEU A 200 -6.28 -24.22 12.75
N PRO A 201 -6.96 -25.35 13.01
CA PRO A 201 -6.72 -26.58 12.28
C PRO A 201 -6.82 -26.29 10.79
N SER A 202 -5.79 -26.72 10.06
CA SER A 202 -5.62 -26.60 8.61
C SER A 202 -6.93 -26.59 7.80
N PHE A 203 -7.39 -25.40 7.39
CA PHE A 203 -8.35 -25.21 6.29
C PHE A 203 -7.65 -24.71 5.02
N VAL A 204 -6.43 -25.18 4.77
CA VAL A 204 -5.83 -25.14 3.44
C VAL A 204 -5.60 -26.59 3.03
N SER A 205 -6.60 -27.16 2.36
CA SER A 205 -6.42 -28.37 1.58
C SER A 205 -5.30 -28.11 0.58
N LYS A 206 -4.24 -28.91 0.63
CA LYS A 206 -3.07 -28.89 -0.27
C LYS A 206 -3.41 -29.28 -1.73
N LYS A 207 -4.54 -28.84 -2.29
CA LYS A 207 -4.99 -29.32 -3.61
C LYS A 207 -4.96 -28.32 -4.76
N ASP A 208 -4.73 -27.02 -4.53
CA ASP A 208 -4.78 -26.03 -5.62
C ASP A 208 -3.51 -25.17 -5.74
N VAL A 209 -2.33 -25.79 -5.74
CA VAL A 209 -1.11 -25.17 -6.29
C VAL A 209 -0.74 -25.95 -7.54
N PRO A 210 -1.13 -25.51 -8.75
CA PRO A 210 -0.57 -26.05 -9.96
C PRO A 210 0.92 -25.70 -10.02
N ASP A 211 1.74 -26.73 -10.19
CA ASP A 211 3.17 -26.65 -10.44
C ASP A 211 3.50 -25.60 -11.51
N LEU A 212 4.19 -24.53 -11.11
CA LEU A 212 4.82 -23.59 -12.04
C LEU A 212 6.20 -23.17 -11.54
N ILE A 213 7.09 -24.17 -11.46
CA ILE A 213 8.53 -23.95 -11.63
C ILE A 213 9.07 -25.10 -12.52
N LYS A 214 9.16 -24.83 -13.81
CA LYS A 214 10.23 -25.31 -14.69
C LYS A 214 10.77 -24.09 -15.42
#